data_AF-A0A7X3XIQ8-F1
#
_entry.id   AF-A0A7X3XIQ8-F1
#
_cell.length_a   1.000
_cell.length_b   1.000
_cell.length_c   1.000
_cell.angle_alpha   90.00
_cell.angle_beta   90.00
_cell.angle_gamma   90.00
#
_symmetry.space_group_name_H-M   'P 1'
#
loop_
_entity.id
_entity.type
_entity.pdbx_description
1 polymer ?
#
loop_
_entity_poly.entity_id
_entity_poly.type
_entity_poly.pdbx_seq_one_letter_code
_entity_poly.pdbx_strand_id
1 'polypeptide(L)' 'MWKRLEVWAAKDAAAPQNQKQLQKTWELSQPAVSQILQDPGIAVAVEALPRHGNDPIQYLLTGAARLALLQP' A
#
# COMPACT_ATOMS: atom_id res chain seq x y z
N MET A 1 -0.98 7.40 10.01
CA MET A 1 -0.95 6.90 8.62
C MET A 1 0.39 6.25 8.25
N TRP A 2 1.53 6.96 8.39
CA TRP A 2 2.86 6.51 7.97
C TRP A 2 3.29 5.11 8.48
N LYS A 3 3.01 4.79 9.75
CA LYS A 3 3.25 3.46 10.34
C LYS A 3 2.65 2.28 9.55
N ARG A 4 1.57 2.50 8.79
CA ARG A 4 0.96 1.45 7.95
C ARG A 4 1.81 1.14 6.71
N LEU A 5 2.49 2.14 6.17
CA LEU A 5 3.45 1.96 5.08
C LEU A 5 4.71 1.26 5.57
N GLU A 6 5.16 1.56 6.79
CA GLU A 6 6.27 0.82 7.44
C GLU A 6 5.93 -0.66 7.60
N VAL A 7 4.74 -0.99 8.11
CA VAL A 7 4.31 -2.40 8.28
C VAL A 7 4.19 -3.12 6.93
N TRP A 8 3.76 -2.43 5.87
CA TRP A 8 3.80 -2.98 4.52
C TRP A 8 5.25 -3.20 4.06
N ALA A 9 6.10 -2.18 4.14
CA ALA A 9 7.49 -2.24 3.70
C ALA A 9 8.31 -3.31 4.43
N ALA A 10 8.06 -3.51 5.73
CA ALA A 10 8.70 -4.53 6.55
C ALA A 10 8.36 -5.96 6.10
N LYS A 11 7.22 -6.17 5.44
CA LYS A 11 6.84 -7.47 4.89
C LYS A 11 7.51 -7.73 3.55
N ASP A 12 7.34 -6.78 2.62
CA ASP A 12 8.05 -6.70 1.35
C ASP A 12 7.70 -5.35 0.69
N ALA A 13 8.66 -4.43 0.67
CA ALA A 13 8.48 -3.11 0.09
C ALA A 13 8.38 -3.13 -1.44
N ALA A 14 8.92 -4.15 -2.10
CA ALA A 14 8.93 -4.28 -3.55
C ALA A 14 7.70 -5.04 -4.08
N ALA A 15 7.05 -5.87 -3.26
CA ALA A 15 5.89 -6.65 -3.67
C ALA A 15 4.61 -5.79 -3.84
N PRO A 16 3.91 -5.92 -4.99
CA PRO A 16 2.55 -5.44 -5.13
C PRO A 16 1.60 -6.08 -4.12
N GLN A 17 0.65 -5.31 -3.60
CA GLN A 17 -0.40 -5.77 -2.70
C GLN A 17 -1.76 -5.29 -3.20
N ASN A 18 -2.77 -6.15 -3.19
CA ASN A 18 -4.16 -5.72 -3.36
C ASN A 18 -4.79 -5.32 -2.01
N GLN A 19 -5.95 -4.66 -2.06
CA GLN A 19 -6.64 -4.20 -0.84
C GLN A 19 -6.94 -5.33 0.16
N LYS A 20 -7.20 -6.56 -0.30
CA LYS A 20 -7.48 -7.71 0.58
C LYS A 20 -6.22 -8.15 1.33
N GLN A 21 -5.05 -8.04 0.72
CA GLN A 21 -3.79 -8.31 1.41
C GLN A 21 -3.45 -7.18 2.39
N LEU A 22 -3.63 -5.92 1.98
CA LEU A 22 -3.45 -4.76 2.88
C LEU A 22 -4.41 -4.79 4.07
N GLN A 23 -5.64 -5.25 3.86
CA GLN A 23 -6.61 -5.50 4.91
C GLN A 23 -6.05 -6.44 5.99
N LYS A 24 -5.44 -7.56 5.57
CA LYS A 24 -4.81 -8.52 6.48
C LYS A 24 -3.58 -7.94 7.16
N THR A 25 -2.73 -7.25 6.40
CA THR A 25 -1.48 -6.65 6.89
C THR A 25 -1.73 -5.53 7.91
N TRP A 26 -2.82 -4.76 7.74
CA TRP A 26 -3.15 -3.65 8.64
C TRP A 26 -4.19 -4.03 9.71
N GLU A 27 -4.80 -5.20 9.60
CA GLU A 27 -5.88 -5.69 10.46
C GLU A 27 -7.07 -4.72 10.50
N LEU A 28 -7.48 -4.27 9.32
CA LEU A 28 -8.55 -3.28 9.16
C LEU A 28 -9.76 -3.86 8.40
N SER A 29 -10.85 -3.10 8.37
CA SER A 29 -11.95 -3.37 7.44
C SER A 29 -11.57 -2.92 6.03
N GLN A 30 -12.18 -3.53 5.01
CA GLN A 30 -11.93 -3.13 3.62
C GLN A 30 -12.28 -1.65 3.33
N PRO A 31 -13.38 -1.06 3.88
CA PRO A 31 -13.63 0.37 3.72
C PRO A 31 -12.53 1.25 4.33
N ALA A 32 -11.98 0.86 5.49
CA ALA A 32 -10.88 1.60 6.11
C ALA A 32 -9.60 1.54 5.28
N VAL A 33 -9.29 0.39 4.67
CA VAL A 33 -8.17 0.26 3.71
C VAL A 33 -8.37 1.20 2.52
N SER A 34 -9.58 1.23 1.94
CA SER A 34 -9.90 2.11 0.82
C SER A 34 -9.74 3.59 1.19
N GLN A 35 -10.22 3.98 2.38
CA GLN A 35 -10.10 5.36 2.85
C GLN A 35 -8.63 5.76 3.08
N ILE A 36 -7.81 4.84 3.62
CA ILE A 36 -6.37 5.07 3.80
C ILE A 36 -5.66 5.23 2.45
N LEU A 37 -5.99 4.41 1.45
CA LEU A 37 -5.38 4.51 0.12
C LEU A 37 -5.77 5.80 -0.63
N GLN A 38 -6.88 6.43 -0.25
CA GLN A 38 -7.32 7.73 -0.79
C GLN A 38 -6.80 8.93 0.03
N ASP A 39 -6.19 8.70 1.20
CA ASP A 39 -5.58 9.76 1.99
C ASP A 39 -4.45 10.43 1.19
N PRO A 40 -4.42 11.76 1.07
CA PRO A 40 -3.42 12.45 0.24
C PRO A 40 -1.97 12.13 0.62
N GLY A 41 -1.68 11.92 1.92
CA GLY A 41 -0.34 11.57 2.38
C GLY A 41 0.09 10.14 2.02
N ILE A 42 -0.88 9.24 1.85
CA ILE A 42 -0.64 7.87 1.42
C ILE A 42 -0.63 7.76 -0.11
N ALA A 43 -1.52 8.47 -0.79
CA ALA A 43 -1.64 8.43 -2.25
C ALA A 43 -0.37 8.89 -2.97
N VAL A 44 0.45 9.75 -2.34
CA VAL A 44 1.77 10.14 -2.87
C VAL A 44 2.84 9.06 -2.67
N ALA A 45 2.64 8.17 -1.70
CA ALA A 45 3.58 7.10 -1.34
C ALA A 45 3.22 5.75 -1.97
N VAL A 46 2.08 5.66 -2.65
CA VAL A 46 1.54 4.44 -3.22
C VAL A 46 1.07 4.67 -4.65
N GLU A 47 1.43 3.77 -5.55
CA GLU A 47 0.99 3.75 -6.94
C GLU A 47 -0.01 2.60 -7.15
N ALA A 48 -1.15 2.91 -7.76
CA ALA A 48 -2.10 1.89 -8.20
C ALA A 48 -1.70 1.39 -9.59
N LEU A 49 -1.44 0.09 -9.71
CA LEU A 49 -1.05 -0.53 -10.97
C LEU A 49 -2.27 -0.69 -11.91
N PRO A 50 -2.05 -0.66 -13.24
CA PRO A 50 -3.11 -0.92 -14.20
C PRO A 50 -3.85 -2.23 -13.91
N ARG A 51 -5.18 -2.17 -13.94
CA ARG A 51 -6.01 -3.35 -13.72
C ARG A 51 -6.00 -4.21 -14.97
N HIS A 52 -5.62 -5.49 -14.82
CA HIS A 52 -5.74 -6.47 -15.89
C HIS A 52 -7.07 -7.22 -15.77
N GLY A 53 -8.02 -6.93 -16.67
CA GLY A 53 -9.32 -7.59 -16.70
C GLY A 53 -10.09 -7.43 -15.38
N ASN A 54 -10.49 -8.57 -14.80
CA ASN A 54 -11.26 -8.61 -13.55
C ASN A 54 -10.38 -8.71 -12.29
N ASP A 55 -9.05 -8.75 -12.41
CA ASP A 55 -8.17 -8.89 -11.26
C ASP A 55 -8.31 -7.72 -10.28
N PRO A 56 -8.09 -7.94 -8.97
CA PRO A 56 -8.08 -6.87 -7.99
C PRO A 56 -7.01 -5.83 -8.34
N ILE A 57 -7.32 -4.54 -8.11
CA ILE A 57 -6.32 -3.47 -8.23
C ILE A 57 -5.16 -3.79 -7.29
N GLN A 58 -3.95 -3.76 -7.85
CA GLN A 58 -2.73 -3.91 -7.09
C GLN A 58 -2.13 -2.55 -6.82
N TYR A 59 -1.52 -2.42 -5.65
CA TYR A 59 -0.90 -1.20 -5.16
C TYR A 59 0.56 -1.50 -4.88
N LEU A 60 1.41 -0.52 -5.12
CA LEU A 60 2.84 -0.62 -4.98
C LEU A 60 3.39 0.60 -4.26
N LEU A 61 4.33 0.42 -3.35
CA LEU A 61 5.02 1.58 -2.78
C LEU A 61 5.81 2.30 -3.88
N THR A 62 5.77 3.63 -3.93
CA THR A 62 6.57 4.38 -4.89
C THR A 62 8.06 4.21 -4.60
N GLY A 63 8.93 4.45 -5.59
CA GLY A 63 10.37 4.41 -5.39
C GLY A 63 10.84 5.31 -4.23
N ALA A 64 10.29 6.52 -4.14
CA ALA A 64 10.57 7.44 -3.05
C ALA A 64 10.11 6.91 -1.68
N ALA A 65 8.91 6.33 -1.61
CA ALA A 65 8.40 5.75 -0.37
C ALA A 65 9.24 4.56 0.10
N ARG A 66 9.64 3.66 -0.82
CA ARG A 66 10.52 2.53 -0.48
C ARG A 66 11.86 3.00 0.06
N LEU A 67 12.48 3.99 -0.58
CA LEU A 67 13.75 4.55 -0.11
C LEU A 67 13.60 5.17 1.27
N ALA A 68 12.54 5.95 1.50
CA ALA A 68 12.27 6.57 2.81
C ALA A 68 11.95 5.55 3.92
N LEU A 69 11.42 4.37 3.58
CA LEU A 69 11.04 3.33 4.55
C LEU A 69 12.14 2.28 4.78
N LEU A 70 13.09 2.12 3.84
CA LEU A 70 14.20 1.17 3.91
C LEU A 70 15.50 1.80 4.41
N GLN A 71 15.57 3.13 4.49
CA GLN A 71 16.69 3.82 5.11
C GLN A 71 16.49 3.87 6.64
N PRO A 72 17.48 3.41 7.43
CA PRO A 72 17.42 3.43 8.90
C PRO A 72 17.53 4.84 9.49
#